data_AF-A0A3B0YPG9-F1
#
_entry.id   AF-A0A3B0YPG9-F1
#
_cell.length_a   1.000
_cell.length_b   1.000
_cell.length_c   1.000
_cell.angle_alpha   90.00
_cell.angle_beta   90.00
_cell.angle_gamma   90.00
#
_symmetry.space_group_name_H-M   'P 1'
#
loop_
_entity.id
_entity.type
_entity.pdbx_description
1 polymer ?
#
loop_
_entity_poly.entity_id
_entity_poly.type
_entity_poly.pdbx_seq_one_letter_code
_entity_poly.pdbx_strand_id
1 'polypeptide(L)'
;METLDKAHTIQEGVKKFLNGIVDLHFREDTPGGCLVVLSVLEREQHEAETVMMLEHIVEHMQKTLQSRIKQAQDAGQLSGEIKARRVSTSIVAAATGIMVMGKAGFSRTSLRTVSDTICSLLSPEQT
;
A
#
# COMPACT_ATOMS: atom_id res chain seq x y z
N MET A 1 1.70 0.61 9.95
CA MET A 1 0.84 -0.58 9.73
C MET A 1 -0.23 -0.73 10.81
N GLU A 2 -0.08 -0.08 11.96
CA GLU A 2 -1.09 -0.02 13.04
C GLU A 2 -2.54 0.28 12.58
N THR A 3 -2.73 1.07 11.52
CA THR A 3 -4.05 1.38 10.94
C THR A 3 -4.69 0.21 10.19
N LEU A 4 -3.90 -0.74 9.66
CA LEU A 4 -4.38 -1.93 8.96
C LEU A 4 -4.91 -2.98 9.96
N ASP A 5 -4.30 -3.05 11.14
CA ASP A 5 -4.60 -4.05 12.17
C ASP A 5 -5.84 -3.66 13.01
N LYS A 6 -6.13 -2.37 13.12
CA LYS A 6 -7.30 -1.84 13.88
C LYS A 6 -8.60 -1.75 13.08
N ALA A 7 -8.59 -2.08 11.79
CA ALA A 7 -9.77 -1.98 10.94
C ALA A 7 -10.69 -3.20 11.07
N HIS A 8 -12.01 -2.99 11.00
CA HIS A 8 -13.01 -4.05 11.16
C HIS A 8 -13.06 -4.98 9.95
N THR A 9 -12.81 -4.45 8.76
CA THR A 9 -12.72 -5.22 7.50
C THR A 9 -11.39 -4.99 6.81
N ILE A 10 -10.96 -5.96 5.99
CA ILE A 10 -9.76 -5.82 5.15
C ILE A 10 -9.87 -4.62 4.20
N GLN A 11 -11.05 -4.38 3.63
CA GLN A 11 -11.32 -3.24 2.75
C GLN A 11 -11.09 -1.91 3.47
N GLU A 12 -11.64 -1.75 4.68
CA GLU A 12 -11.47 -0.56 5.49
C GLU A 12 -9.98 -0.35 5.84
N GLY A 13 -9.29 -1.43 6.21
CA GLY A 13 -7.87 -1.39 6.52
C GLY A 13 -7.03 -0.92 5.33
N VAL A 14 -7.24 -1.53 4.16
CA VAL A 14 -6.51 -1.17 2.93
C VAL A 14 -6.82 0.28 2.52
N LYS A 15 -8.08 0.71 2.62
CA LYS A 15 -8.46 2.11 2.34
C LYS A 15 -7.75 3.09 3.25
N LYS A 16 -7.75 2.82 4.56
CA LYS A 16 -7.05 3.65 5.55
C LYS A 16 -5.54 3.68 5.31
N PHE A 17 -4.96 2.54 4.96
CA PHE A 17 -3.53 2.43 4.63
C PHE A 17 -3.16 3.27 3.41
N LEU A 18 -3.86 3.09 2.28
CA LEU A 18 -3.60 3.83 1.04
C LEU A 18 -3.89 5.33 1.19
N ASN A 19 -5.00 5.70 1.85
CA ASN A 19 -5.30 7.11 2.11
C ASN A 19 -4.29 7.75 3.07
N GLY A 20 -3.77 7.00 4.05
CA GLY A 20 -2.69 7.48 4.91
C GLY A 20 -1.41 7.81 4.12
N ILE A 21 -1.11 7.05 3.07
CA ILE A 21 0.01 7.34 2.16
C ILE A 21 -0.27 8.62 1.37
N VAL A 22 -1.49 8.79 0.85
CA VAL A 22 -1.90 10.03 0.17
C VAL A 22 -1.74 11.21 1.13
N ASP A 23 -2.27 11.09 2.33
CA ASP A 23 -2.27 12.19 3.30
C ASP A 23 -0.84 12.56 3.74
N LEU A 24 0.05 11.57 3.91
CA LEU A 24 1.47 11.77 4.19
C LEU A 24 2.15 12.65 3.13
N HIS A 25 1.84 12.42 1.84
CA HIS A 25 2.46 13.18 0.76
C HIS A 25 2.16 14.69 0.81
N PHE A 26 0.95 15.05 1.27
CA PHE A 26 0.46 16.43 1.31
C PHE A 26 0.53 17.05 2.71
N ARG A 27 1.33 16.49 3.62
CA ARG A 27 1.58 17.13 4.92
C ARG A 27 2.43 18.38 4.74
N GLU A 28 2.02 19.47 5.37
CA GLU A 28 2.72 20.76 5.29
C GLU A 28 4.04 20.75 6.06
N ASP A 29 4.12 20.00 7.15
CA ASP A 29 5.31 19.93 8.02
C ASP A 29 6.41 19.02 7.44
N THR A 30 6.05 18.10 6.55
CA THR A 30 6.94 17.10 5.96
C THR A 30 6.61 16.90 4.48
N PRO A 31 6.76 17.95 3.64
CA PRO A 31 6.42 17.86 2.24
C PRO A 31 7.44 16.97 1.50
N GLY A 32 6.98 16.20 0.52
CA GLY A 32 7.89 15.47 -0.37
C GLY A 32 7.62 13.98 -0.54
N GLY A 33 6.68 13.41 0.22
CA GLY A 33 6.23 12.02 0.03
C GLY A 33 7.08 10.98 0.75
N CYS A 34 7.14 9.77 0.17
CA CYS A 34 7.80 8.63 0.81
C CYS A 34 9.28 8.57 0.43
N LEU A 35 10.17 8.82 1.39
CA LEU A 35 11.61 8.70 1.20
C LEU A 35 12.01 7.32 0.63
N VAL A 36 11.53 6.24 1.25
CA VAL A 36 11.91 4.86 0.89
C VAL A 36 11.63 4.57 -0.58
N VAL A 37 10.40 4.83 -1.05
CA VAL A 37 10.02 4.48 -2.43
C VAL A 37 10.73 5.35 -3.45
N LEU A 38 10.99 6.62 -3.13
CA LEU A 38 11.74 7.50 -4.02
C LEU A 38 13.22 7.10 -4.10
N SER A 39 13.84 6.70 -2.99
CA SER A 39 15.21 6.16 -2.99
C SER A 39 15.34 4.84 -3.73
N VAL A 40 14.30 4.00 -3.74
CA VAL A 40 14.29 2.77 -4.58
C VAL A 40 14.41 3.10 -6.07
N LEU A 41 13.88 4.24 -6.53
CA LEU A 41 14.03 4.67 -7.93
C LEU A 41 15.46 5.09 -8.25
N GLU A 42 16.23 5.51 -7.24
CA GLU A 42 17.63 5.94 -7.35
C GLU A 42 18.59 4.80 -6.96
N ARG A 43 18.16 3.53 -7.02
CA ARG A 43 18.91 2.34 -6.60
C ARG A 43 20.37 2.35 -7.05
N GLU A 44 20.64 2.69 -8.31
CA GLU A 44 21.99 2.66 -8.89
C GLU A 44 22.92 3.76 -8.33
N GLN A 45 22.37 4.72 -7.57
CA GLN A 45 23.12 5.78 -6.88
C GLN A 45 23.46 5.40 -5.43
N HIS A 46 23.05 4.23 -4.96
CA HIS A 46 23.18 3.82 -3.57
C HIS A 46 24.17 2.67 -3.39
N GLU A 47 24.88 2.67 -2.26
CA GLU A 47 25.69 1.54 -1.81
C GLU A 47 24.82 0.30 -1.58
N ALA A 48 25.41 -0.89 -1.74
CA ALA A 48 24.68 -2.17 -1.66
C ALA A 48 23.90 -2.35 -0.34
N GLU A 49 24.46 -1.89 0.79
CA GLU A 49 23.79 -1.96 2.10
C GLU A 49 22.51 -1.13 2.13
N THR A 50 22.53 0.08 1.57
CA THR A 50 21.36 0.94 1.47
C THR A 50 20.28 0.31 0.57
N VAL A 51 20.68 -0.27 -0.56
CA VAL A 51 19.75 -0.99 -1.45
C VAL A 51 19.07 -2.14 -0.72
N MET A 52 19.84 -2.95 0.02
CA MET A 52 19.28 -4.05 0.81
C MET A 52 18.30 -3.57 1.89
N MET A 53 18.61 -2.44 2.56
CA MET A 53 17.71 -1.84 3.54
C MET A 53 16.38 -1.40 2.91
N LEU A 54 16.44 -0.72 1.76
CA LEU A 54 15.26 -0.25 1.03
C LEU A 54 14.39 -1.43 0.55
N GLU A 55 15.01 -2.47 -0.02
CA GLU A 55 14.32 -3.70 -0.44
C GLU A 55 13.63 -4.37 0.75
N HIS A 56 14.31 -4.48 1.89
CA HIS A 56 13.76 -5.08 3.09
C HIS A 56 12.50 -4.36 3.58
N ILE A 57 12.46 -3.02 3.53
CA ILE A 57 11.30 -2.24 3.94
C ILE A 57 10.10 -2.52 3.02
N VAL A 58 10.32 -2.55 1.70
CA VAL A 58 9.25 -2.84 0.72
C VAL A 58 8.75 -4.28 0.85
N GLU A 59 9.66 -5.23 1.02
CA GLU A 59 9.32 -6.63 1.27
C GLU A 59 8.52 -6.81 2.56
N HIS A 60 8.91 -6.13 3.64
CA HIS A 60 8.22 -6.17 4.91
C HIS A 60 6.78 -5.65 4.78
N MET A 61 6.59 -4.55 4.03
CA MET A 61 5.26 -4.03 3.71
C MET A 61 4.40 -5.08 2.98
N GLN A 62 4.97 -5.78 2.00
CA GLN A 62 4.26 -6.85 1.28
C GLN A 62 3.90 -8.02 2.20
N LYS A 63 4.86 -8.52 2.99
CA LYS A 63 4.66 -9.66 3.89
C LYS A 63 3.56 -9.39 4.91
N THR A 64 3.52 -8.19 5.48
CA THR A 64 2.49 -7.83 6.46
C THR A 64 1.12 -7.66 5.81
N LEU A 65 1.02 -7.06 4.62
CA LEU A 65 -0.24 -7.03 3.85
C LEU A 65 -0.73 -8.45 3.52
N GLN A 66 0.17 -9.34 3.08
CA GLN A 66 -0.16 -10.73 2.81
C GLN A 66 -0.68 -11.46 4.06
N SER A 67 -0.05 -11.23 5.21
CA SER A 67 -0.48 -11.77 6.50
C SER A 67 -1.89 -11.31 6.86
N ARG A 68 -2.17 -10.01 6.73
CA ARG A 68 -3.50 -9.45 7.02
C ARG A 68 -4.57 -10.01 6.09
N ILE A 69 -4.26 -10.20 4.80
CA ILE A 69 -5.20 -10.80 3.85
C ILE A 69 -5.54 -12.24 4.25
N LYS A 70 -4.55 -13.04 4.65
CA LYS A 70 -4.80 -14.41 5.15
C LYS A 70 -5.72 -14.40 6.37
N GLN A 71 -5.45 -13.53 7.35
CA GLN A 71 -6.31 -13.38 8.52
C GLN A 71 -7.76 -13.00 8.15
N ALA A 72 -7.93 -12.15 7.13
CA ALA A 72 -9.26 -11.79 6.64
C ALA A 72 -9.97 -12.98 5.96
N GLN A 73 -9.24 -13.86 5.27
CA GLN A 73 -9.77 -15.10 4.72
C GLN A 73 -10.19 -16.07 5.83
N ASP A 74 -9.33 -16.25 6.85
CA ASP A 74 -9.61 -17.11 8.01
C ASP A 74 -10.85 -16.62 8.80
N ALA A 75 -11.08 -15.30 8.82
CA ALA A 75 -12.24 -14.66 9.42
C ALA A 75 -13.49 -14.62 8.50
N GLY A 76 -13.43 -15.20 7.30
CA GLY A 76 -14.53 -15.23 6.34
C GLY A 76 -14.86 -13.88 5.68
N GLN A 77 -13.98 -12.88 5.80
CA GLN A 77 -14.18 -11.54 5.21
C GLN A 77 -13.78 -11.48 3.73
N LEU A 78 -12.98 -12.44 3.26
CA LEU A 78 -12.49 -12.51 1.89
C LEU A 78 -12.50 -13.95 1.41
N SER A 79 -12.83 -14.19 0.14
CA SER A 79 -12.81 -15.54 -0.45
C SER A 79 -11.42 -16.18 -0.36
N GLY A 80 -11.37 -17.45 0.05
CA GLY A 80 -10.14 -18.26 0.06
C GLY A 80 -9.59 -18.56 -1.34
N GLU A 81 -10.40 -18.42 -2.39
CA GLU A 81 -9.97 -18.60 -3.79
C GLU A 81 -9.02 -17.50 -4.26
N ILE A 82 -9.11 -16.33 -3.63
CA ILE A 82 -8.23 -15.20 -3.90
C ILE A 82 -6.83 -15.52 -3.36
N LYS A 83 -5.83 -15.56 -4.23
CA LYS A 83 -4.44 -15.79 -3.80
C LYS A 83 -3.92 -14.57 -3.02
N ALA A 84 -3.78 -14.69 -1.70
CA ALA A 84 -3.34 -13.62 -0.81
C ALA A 84 -2.06 -12.91 -1.30
N ARG A 85 -1.10 -13.67 -1.85
CA ARG A 85 0.12 -13.10 -2.43
C ARG A 85 -0.18 -12.13 -3.58
N ARG A 86 -1.05 -12.52 -4.52
CA ARG A 86 -1.42 -11.67 -5.67
C ARG A 86 -2.03 -10.36 -5.21
N VAL A 87 -2.97 -10.41 -4.29
CA VAL A 87 -3.64 -9.21 -3.75
C VAL A 87 -2.66 -8.33 -2.99
N SER A 88 -1.81 -8.90 -2.13
CA SER A 88 -0.79 -8.12 -1.42
C SER A 88 0.16 -7.40 -2.39
N THR A 89 0.59 -8.07 -3.47
CA THR A 89 1.44 -7.46 -4.50
C THR A 89 0.72 -6.32 -5.21
N SER A 90 -0.56 -6.47 -5.57
CA SER A 90 -1.34 -5.41 -6.19
C SER A 90 -1.50 -4.19 -5.27
N ILE A 91 -1.76 -4.40 -3.98
CA ILE A 91 -1.89 -3.31 -3.01
C ILE A 91 -0.54 -2.59 -2.84
N VAL A 92 0.57 -3.32 -2.73
CA VAL A 92 1.91 -2.73 -2.66
C VAL A 92 2.22 -1.92 -3.91
N ALA A 93 1.93 -2.45 -5.10
CA ALA A 93 2.14 -1.73 -6.36
C ALA A 93 1.30 -0.45 -6.44
N ALA A 94 0.06 -0.47 -5.96
CA ALA A 94 -0.76 0.74 -5.88
C ALA A 94 -0.21 1.73 -4.86
N ALA A 95 0.25 1.26 -3.70
CA ALA A 95 0.85 2.10 -2.66
C ALA A 95 2.11 2.81 -3.17
N THR A 96 3.03 2.09 -3.81
CA THR A 96 4.24 2.67 -4.40
C THR A 96 3.88 3.61 -5.56
N GLY A 97 2.92 3.23 -6.40
CA GLY A 97 2.40 4.07 -7.48
C GLY A 97 1.84 5.40 -6.98
N ILE A 98 1.05 5.40 -5.90
CA ILE A 98 0.53 6.62 -5.27
C ILE A 98 1.67 7.55 -4.83
N MET A 99 2.72 6.99 -4.21
CA MET A 99 3.87 7.78 -3.74
C MET A 99 4.61 8.45 -4.89
N VAL A 100 4.82 7.71 -5.98
CA VAL A 100 5.49 8.23 -7.19
C VAL A 100 4.61 9.26 -7.90
N MET A 101 3.32 8.97 -8.10
CA MET A 101 2.39 9.91 -8.74
C MET A 101 2.20 11.20 -7.93
N GLY A 102 2.19 11.11 -6.60
CA GLY A 102 2.21 12.30 -5.74
C GLY A 102 3.43 13.17 -6.05
N LYS A 103 4.62 12.57 -6.09
CA LYS A 103 5.85 13.30 -6.45
C LYS A 103 5.80 13.88 -7.87
N ALA A 104 5.09 13.23 -8.80
CA ALA A 104 4.84 13.73 -10.15
C ALA A 104 3.76 14.84 -10.25
N GLY A 105 3.20 15.30 -9.12
CA GLY A 105 2.27 16.43 -9.08
C GLY A 105 0.79 16.06 -9.26
N PHE A 106 0.44 14.78 -9.12
CA PHE A 106 -0.96 14.36 -9.21
C PHE A 106 -1.78 14.90 -8.04
N SER A 107 -3.04 15.27 -8.31
CA SER A 107 -3.92 15.84 -7.29
C SER A 107 -4.26 14.82 -6.20
N ARG A 108 -4.52 15.31 -4.98
CA ARG A 108 -5.01 14.49 -3.86
C ARG A 108 -6.24 13.65 -4.26
N THR A 109 -7.16 14.23 -5.01
CA THR A 109 -8.37 13.55 -5.49
C THR A 109 -8.02 12.39 -6.42
N SER A 110 -7.14 12.61 -7.39
CA SER A 110 -6.69 11.56 -8.33
C SER A 110 -6.03 10.39 -7.60
N LEU A 111 -5.20 10.67 -6.59
CA LEU A 111 -4.56 9.62 -5.80
C LEU A 111 -5.56 8.86 -4.92
N ARG A 112 -6.58 9.53 -4.37
CA ARG A 112 -7.66 8.86 -3.63
C ARG A 112 -8.51 7.96 -4.53
N THR A 113 -8.72 8.32 -5.80
CA THR A 113 -9.39 7.43 -6.75
C THR A 113 -8.68 6.09 -6.88
N VAL A 114 -7.34 6.07 -6.91
CA VAL A 114 -6.55 4.82 -6.94
C VAL A 114 -6.83 3.96 -5.71
N SER A 115 -6.83 4.59 -4.53
CA SER A 115 -7.18 3.93 -3.26
C SER A 115 -8.58 3.32 -3.31
N ASP A 116 -9.58 4.09 -3.78
CA ASP A 116 -10.97 3.63 -3.89
C ASP A 116 -11.11 2.45 -4.87
N THR A 117 -10.43 2.49 -6.02
CA THR A 117 -10.42 1.39 -7.00
C THR A 117 -9.82 0.11 -6.41
N ILE A 118 -8.69 0.19 -5.71
CA ILE A 118 -8.10 -1.00 -5.09
C ILE A 118 -9.04 -1.58 -4.04
N CYS A 119 -9.72 -0.73 -3.26
CA CYS A 119 -10.64 -1.17 -2.24
C CYS A 119 -11.90 -1.83 -2.82
N SER A 120 -12.42 -1.35 -3.96
CA SER A 120 -13.59 -1.97 -4.58
C SER A 120 -13.32 -3.40 -5.09
N LEU A 121 -12.06 -3.68 -5.47
CA LEU A 121 -11.63 -5.03 -5.87
C LEU A 121 -11.51 -6.03 -4.71
N LEU A 122 -11.62 -5.55 -3.46
CA LEU A 122 -11.61 -6.39 -2.26
C LEU A 122 -13.01 -6.70 -1.74
N SER A 123 -14.05 -6.10 -2.34
CA SER A 123 -15.44 -6.42 -2.01
C SER A 123 -15.78 -7.82 -2.56
N PRO A 124 -16.62 -8.61 -1.85
CA PRO A 124 -17.20 -9.80 -2.44
C PRO A 124 -17.95 -9.42 -3.72
N GLU A 125 -17.79 -10.18 -4.80
CA GLU A 125 -18.67 -10.05 -5.96
C GLU A 125 -20.12 -10.20 -5.48
N GLN A 126 -20.96 -9.21 -5.78
CA GLN A 126 -22.41 -9.39 -5.67
C GLN A 126 -22.80 -10.41 -6.73
N THR A 127 -22.88 -11.67 -6.33
CA THR A 127 -23.49 -12.74 -7.14
C THR A 127 -24.83 -13.08 -6.52
#